data_AF-A0A1Y4SF90-F1
#
_entry.id   AF-A0A1Y4SF90-F1
#
_cell.length_a   1.000
_cell.length_b   1.000
_cell.length_c   1.000
_cell.angle_alpha   90.00
_cell.angle_beta   90.00
_cell.angle_gamma   90.00
#
_symmetry.space_group_name_H-M   'P 1'
#
loop_
_entity.id
_entity.type
_entity.pdbx_description
1 polymer ?
#
loop_
_entity_poly.entity_id
_entity_poly.type
_entity_poly.pdbx_seq_one_letter_code
_entity_poly.pdbx_strand_id
1 'polypeptide(L)' 'MIIQPEWGTRNVNKYFYESEARRIAALNEIFGDVELTAAEMRTLVWLCGWEECTVENVLSAIRKAMAAEAKRREQPLRP' A
#
# COMPACT_ATOMS: atom_id res chain seq x y z
N MET A 1 -0.95 3.00 10.54
CA MET A 1 -0.05 3.49 9.48
C MET A 1 1.11 2.52 9.30
N ILE A 2 1.52 2.29 8.05
CA ILE A 2 2.68 1.50 7.66
C ILE A 2 3.94 2.30 7.98
N ILE A 3 4.92 1.66 8.63
CA ILE A 3 6.15 2.27 9.10
C ILE A 3 7.33 1.69 8.32
N GLN A 4 8.19 2.56 7.82
CA GLN A 4 9.43 2.16 7.16
C GLN A 4 10.38 1.48 8.18
N PRO A 5 11.02 0.35 7.84
CA PRO A 5 12.06 -0.24 8.68
C PRO A 5 13.24 0.71 8.90
N GLU A 6 13.83 0.67 10.09
CA GLU A 6 14.95 1.53 10.46
C GLU A 6 16.13 1.39 9.50
N TRP A 7 16.82 2.51 9.26
CA TRP A 7 17.98 2.54 8.38
C TRP A 7 19.10 1.64 8.91
N GLY A 8 19.72 0.87 8.03
CA GLY A 8 20.79 -0.07 8.38
C GLY A 8 20.32 -1.45 8.84
N THR A 9 19.02 -1.67 9.04
CA THR A 9 18.47 -3.00 9.37
C THR A 9 18.45 -3.95 8.17
N ARG A 10 18.59 -3.42 6.95
CA ARG A 10 18.59 -4.17 5.68
C ARG A 10 19.79 -3.78 4.84
N ASN A 11 20.36 -4.75 4.14
CA ASN A 11 21.51 -4.59 3.25
C ASN A 11 21.12 -3.96 1.89
N VAL A 12 20.64 -2.72 1.92
CA VAL A 12 20.22 -1.93 0.75
C VAL A 12 20.74 -0.50 0.86
N ASN A 13 20.89 0.19 -0.26
CA ASN A 13 21.44 1.55 -0.27
C ASN A 13 20.42 2.62 0.17
N LYS A 14 20.90 3.85 0.38
CA LYS A 14 20.04 4.98 0.80
C LYS A 14 18.89 5.28 -0.17
N TYR A 15 19.12 5.19 -1.48
CA TYR A 15 18.11 5.46 -2.50
C TYR A 15 16.94 4.47 -2.45
N PHE A 16 17.21 3.24 -2.02
CA PHE A 16 16.16 2.25 -1.75
C PHE A 16 15.22 2.73 -0.63
N TYR A 17 15.77 3.17 0.51
CA TYR A 17 14.97 3.71 1.61
C TYR A 17 14.19 4.96 1.19
N GLU A 18 14.80 5.88 0.44
CA GLU A 18 14.10 7.08 -0.07
C GLU A 18 12.92 6.70 -0.97
N SER A 19 13.11 5.73 -1.86
CA SER A 19 12.06 5.28 -2.78
C SER A 19 10.98 4.46 -2.09
N GLU A 20 11.35 3.62 -1.13
CA GLU A 20 10.40 2.90 -0.28
C GLU A 20 9.56 3.87 0.56
N ALA A 21 10.14 4.92 1.14
CA ALA A 21 9.42 5.91 1.93
C ALA A 21 8.31 6.60 1.11
N ARG A 22 8.59 6.98 -0.14
CA ARG A 22 7.57 7.54 -1.05
C ARG A 22 6.41 6.58 -1.30
N ARG A 23 6.71 5.29 -1.45
CA ARG A 23 5.71 4.25 -1.71
C ARG A 23 4.90 3.89 -0.47
N ILE A 24 5.51 3.89 0.71
CA ILE A 24 4.83 3.75 2.00
C ILE A 24 3.87 4.93 2.21
N ALA A 25 4.27 6.16 1.87
CA ALA A 25 3.38 7.32 1.94
C ALA A 25 2.13 7.13 1.05
N ALA A 26 2.31 6.70 -0.20
CA ALA A 26 1.20 6.42 -1.12
C ALA A 26 0.27 5.30 -0.63
N LEU A 27 0.81 4.27 0.03
CA LEU A 27 -0.02 3.25 0.69
C LEU A 27 -0.77 3.81 1.88
N ASN A 28 -0.12 4.61 2.73
CA ASN A 28 -0.76 5.23 3.89
C ASN A 28 -1.90 6.18 3.49
N GLU A 29 -1.82 6.83 2.32
CA GLU A 29 -2.94 7.62 1.79
C GLU A 29 -4.16 6.74 1.44
N ILE A 30 -3.95 5.52 0.93
CA ILE A 30 -5.03 4.59 0.56
C ILE A 30 -5.61 3.91 1.79
N PHE A 31 -4.75 3.41 2.67
CA PHE A 31 -5.17 2.68 3.86
C PHE A 31 -5.68 3.62 4.95
N GLY A 32 -5.19 4.86 5.04
CA GLY A 32 -5.65 5.84 6.03
C GLY A 32 -5.67 5.26 7.44
N ASP A 33 -6.86 5.23 8.04
CA ASP A 33 -7.12 4.73 9.40
C ASP A 33 -7.51 3.24 9.45
N VAL A 34 -7.38 2.50 8.34
CA VAL A 34 -7.60 1.05 8.33
C VAL A 34 -6.61 0.39 9.28
N GLU A 35 -7.16 -0.37 10.24
CA GLU A 35 -6.36 -1.20 11.13
C GLU A 35 -5.78 -2.37 10.35
N LEU A 36 -4.44 -2.39 10.24
CA LEU A 36 -3.69 -3.45 9.59
C LEU A 36 -3.13 -4.38 10.64
N THR A 37 -3.28 -5.68 10.41
CA THR A 37 -2.56 -6.70 11.17
C THR A 37 -1.06 -6.55 10.94
N ALA A 38 -0.27 -7.08 11.87
CA ALA A 38 1.18 -7.10 11.72
C ALA A 38 1.65 -7.86 10.45
N ALA A 39 0.89 -8.86 10.01
CA ALA A 39 1.19 -9.60 8.78
C ALA A 39 0.95 -8.76 7.52
N GLU A 40 -0.16 -8.02 7.47
CA GLU A 40 -0.47 -7.11 6.37
C GLU A 40 0.55 -5.98 6.31
N MET A 41 0.89 -5.36 7.45
CA MET A 41 1.89 -4.30 7.47
C MET A 41 3.26 -4.78 6.96
N ARG A 42 3.72 -5.97 7.38
CA ARG A 42 4.97 -6.57 6.85
C ARG A 42 4.88 -6.85 5.36
N THR A 43 3.73 -7.34 4.88
CA THR A 43 3.50 -7.61 3.46
C THR A 43 3.55 -6.33 2.63
N LEU A 44 2.97 -5.25 3.14
CA LEU A 44 2.94 -3.95 2.47
C LEU A 44 4.32 -3.27 2.47
N VAL A 45 5.09 -3.36 3.56
CA VAL A 45 6.49 -2.93 3.57
C VAL A 45 7.32 -3.72 2.56
N TRP A 46 7.13 -5.05 2.51
CA TRP A 46 7.79 -5.89 1.50
C TRP A 46 7.40 -5.49 0.07
N LEU A 47 6.12 -5.20 -0.18
CA LEU A 47 5.64 -4.72 -1.47
C LEU A 47 6.36 -3.41 -1.87
N CYS A 48 6.56 -2.48 -0.93
CA CYS A 48 7.33 -1.26 -1.16
C CYS A 48 8.81 -1.47 -1.46
N GLY A 49 9.32 -2.70 -1.44
CA GLY A 49 10.68 -3.01 -1.88
C GLY A 49 10.84 -3.26 -3.38
N TRP A 50 9.75 -3.45 -4.13
CA TRP A 50 9.77 -3.87 -5.54
C TRP A 50 10.10 -2.73 -6.53
N GLU A 51 9.92 -2.91 -7.84
CA GLU A 51 10.02 -1.80 -8.80
C GLU A 51 8.88 -0.80 -8.59
N GLU A 52 9.10 0.46 -8.96
CA GLU A 52 8.10 1.52 -8.87
C GLU A 52 6.81 1.16 -9.62
N CYS A 53 6.93 0.68 -10.87
CA CYS A 53 5.79 0.27 -11.68
C CYS A 53 5.00 -0.88 -11.05
N THR A 54 5.66 -1.83 -10.38
CA THR A 54 5.02 -2.94 -9.67
C THR A 54 4.11 -2.40 -8.57
N VAL A 55 4.63 -1.48 -7.75
CA VAL A 55 3.86 -0.88 -6.66
C VAL A 55 2.74 -0.01 -7.21
N GLU A 56 3.00 0.86 -8.18
CA GLU A 56 1.99 1.72 -8.81
C GLU A 56 0.83 0.92 -9.42
N ASN A 57 1.12 -0.19 -10.10
CA ASN A 57 0.11 -1.06 -10.68
C ASN A 57 -0.77 -1.70 -9.60
N VAL A 58 -0.18 -2.16 -8.49
CA VAL A 58 -0.95 -2.71 -7.37
C VAL A 58 -1.81 -1.63 -6.70
N LEU A 59 -1.26 -0.43 -6.46
CA LEU A 59 -2.04 0.70 -5.93
C LEU A 59 -3.21 1.06 -6.85
N SER A 60 -2.99 1.08 -8.16
CA SER A 60 -4.03 1.32 -9.17
C SER A 60 -5.14 0.26 -9.09
N ALA A 61 -4.78 -1.02 -8.96
CA ALA A 61 -5.74 -2.11 -8.81
C ALA A 61 -6.57 -1.98 -7.53
N ILE A 62 -5.93 -1.67 -6.39
CA ILE A 62 -6.63 -1.46 -5.11
C ILE A 62 -7.64 -0.31 -5.22
N ARG A 63 -7.24 0.84 -5.76
CA ARG A 63 -8.15 1.99 -5.95
C ARG A 63 -9.35 1.62 -6.84
N LYS A 64 -9.12 0.87 -7.91
CA LYS A 64 -10.21 0.37 -8.78
C LYS A 64 -11.14 -0.58 -8.04
N ALA A 65 -10.61 -1.48 -7.21
CA ALA A 65 -11.40 -2.39 -6.40
C ALA A 65 -12.26 -1.65 -5.38
N MET A 66 -11.70 -0.65 -4.68
CA MET A 66 -12.44 0.22 -3.75
C MET A 66 -13.57 0.97 -4.47
N ALA A 67 -13.28 1.56 -5.64
CA ALA A 67 -14.29 2.27 -6.42
C ALA A 67 -15.40 1.33 -6.93
N ALA A 68 -15.06 0.10 -7.31
CA ALA A 68 -16.03 -0.91 -7.72
C ALA A 68 -16.93 -1.35 -6.54
N GLU A 69 -16.35 -1.49 -5.35
CA GLU A 69 -17.11 -1.83 -4.14
C GLU A 69 -18.03 -0.69 -3.69
N ALA A 70 -17.56 0.57 -3.72
CA ALA A 70 -18.40 1.74 -3.46
C ALA A 70 -19.63 1.76 -4.39
N LYS A 71 -19.40 1.59 -5.70
CA LYS A 71 -20.48 1.49 -6.70
C LYS A 71 -21.42 0.30 -6.47
N ARG A 72 -20.94 -0.80 -5.90
CA ARG A 72 -21.76 -1.96 -5.56
C ARG A 72 -22.68 -1.65 -4.37
N ARG A 73 -22.17 -0.94 -3.35
CA ARG A 73 -22.94 -0.54 -2.16
C ARG A 73 -24.00 0.51 -2.46
N GLU A 74 -23.75 1.37 -3.44
CA GLU A 74 -24.70 2.38 -3.91
C GLU A 74 -25.85 1.79 -4.75
N GLN A 75 -25.71 0.56 -5.26
CA GLN A 75 -26.77 -0.08 -6.03
C GLN A 75 -27.90 -0.57 -5.11
N PRO A 76 -29.17 -0.29 -5.44
CA PRO A 76 -30.30 -0.88 -4.75
C PRO A 76 -30.21 -2.40 -4.77
N LEU A 77 -30.53 -3.05 -3.65
CA LEU A 77 -30.74 -4.51 -3.64
C LEU A 77 -31.77 -4.82 -4.73
N ARG A 78 -31.36 -5.56 -5.75
CA ARG A 78 -32.28 -6.01 -6.79
C ARG A 78 -33.34 -6.91 -6.13
N PRO A 79 -34.63 -6.71 -6.44
CA PRO A 79 -35.70 -7.57 -5.94
C PRO A 79 -35.54 -9.02 -6.45
#